data_AF-R0KDD1-F1
#
_entry.id   AF-R0KDD1-F1
#
_cell.length_a   1.000
_cell.length_b   1.000
_cell.length_c   1.000
_cell.angle_alpha   90.00
_cell.angle_beta   90.00
_cell.angle_gamma   90.00
#
_symmetry.space_group_name_H-M   'P 1'
#
loop_
_entity.id
_entity.type
_entity.pdbx_description
1 polymer ?
#
loop_
_entity_poly.entity_id
_entity_poly.type
_entity_poly.pdbx_seq_one_letter_code
_entity_poly.pdbx_strand_id
1 'polypeptide(L)'
;RNLEPVTQLYVSVDASTKESLKRIDRPLFKDFWQRFLDSLKALSEKQQRTVYRLTLVKAWNVDELRAYADLVSLGKPDFIEVKGVTYCGESSASSLTMANVPWHEEVVRFVQELVELIPDYEIACEHEHSNCLLIAHKKFKVDGEWCTWINYERFQELVREHERSGGSKTFTAADYTARTPHWALFGSSQRGFDPLDVRYQRKSKAKDISGC
;
A
#
# COMPACT_ATOMS: atom_id res chain seq x y z
N ARG A 1 1.22 9.34 -18.33
CA ARG A 1 2.32 10.31 -18.42
C ARG A 1 1.85 11.75 -18.26
N ASN A 2 0.79 12.18 -18.97
CA ASN A 2 0.31 13.58 -18.94
C ASN A 2 -0.75 13.86 -17.87
N LEU A 3 -0.60 13.29 -16.67
CA LEU A 3 -1.51 13.59 -15.57
C LEU A 3 -1.07 14.90 -14.91
N GLU A 4 -2.02 15.81 -14.71
CA GLU A 4 -1.85 16.97 -13.83
C GLU A 4 -1.37 16.55 -12.43
N PRO A 5 -0.81 17.47 -11.63
CA PRO A 5 -0.43 17.15 -10.27
C PRO A 5 -1.62 16.59 -9.47
N VAL A 6 -1.45 15.40 -8.92
CA VAL A 6 -2.41 14.76 -8.03
C VAL A 6 -1.76 14.55 -6.68
N THR A 7 -2.52 14.59 -5.59
CA THR A 7 -1.93 14.44 -4.25
C THR A 7 -1.24 13.09 -4.10
N GLN A 8 -1.87 12.03 -4.60
CA GLN A 8 -1.38 10.67 -4.52
C GLN A 8 -1.95 9.81 -5.65
N LEU A 9 -1.10 9.05 -6.33
CA LEU A 9 -1.48 8.14 -7.41
C LEU A 9 -1.29 6.68 -6.97
N TYR A 10 -2.35 5.90 -7.06
CA TYR A 10 -2.33 4.48 -6.70
C TYR A 10 -2.32 3.58 -7.92
N VAL A 11 -1.61 2.46 -7.82
CA VAL A 11 -1.83 1.28 -8.64
C VAL A 11 -2.14 0.10 -7.71
N SER A 12 -3.19 -0.66 -8.02
CA SER A 12 -3.44 -1.92 -7.30
C SER A 12 -2.55 -2.99 -7.91
N VAL A 13 -1.85 -3.73 -7.06
CA VAL A 13 -0.99 -4.86 -7.43
C VAL A 13 -1.61 -6.09 -6.79
N ASP A 14 -2.56 -6.68 -7.49
CA ASP A 14 -3.35 -7.80 -6.97
C ASP A 14 -2.62 -9.15 -7.12
N ALA A 15 -1.52 -9.19 -7.89
CA ALA A 15 -0.65 -10.36 -7.99
C ALA A 15 0.77 -9.99 -8.45
N SER A 16 1.75 -10.83 -8.12
CA SER A 16 3.17 -10.57 -8.44
C SER A 16 3.64 -11.15 -9.78
N THR A 17 2.87 -12.04 -10.41
CA THR A 17 3.23 -12.67 -11.69
C THR A 17 2.12 -12.58 -12.72
N LYS A 18 2.46 -12.73 -14.00
CA LYS A 18 1.49 -12.71 -15.10
C LYS A 18 0.38 -13.74 -14.94
N GLU A 19 0.76 -14.95 -14.54
CA GLU A 19 -0.13 -16.10 -14.39
C GLU A 19 -1.07 -15.91 -13.21
N SER A 20 -0.56 -15.42 -12.08
CA SER A 20 -1.36 -15.12 -10.90
C SER A 20 -2.31 -13.94 -11.16
N LEU A 21 -1.83 -12.87 -11.78
CA LEU A 21 -2.66 -11.71 -12.14
C LEU A 21 -3.79 -12.12 -13.09
N LYS A 22 -3.49 -12.96 -14.09
CA LYS A 22 -4.53 -13.47 -15.01
C LYS A 22 -5.61 -14.28 -14.28
N ARG A 23 -5.21 -15.07 -13.28
CA ARG A 23 -6.12 -15.92 -12.50
C ARG A 23 -7.04 -15.08 -11.61
N ILE A 24 -6.47 -14.06 -10.96
CA ILE A 24 -7.16 -13.20 -9.99
C ILE A 24 -8.00 -12.15 -10.71
N ASP A 25 -7.41 -11.34 -11.59
CA ASP A 25 -8.07 -10.17 -12.19
C ASP A 25 -8.94 -10.52 -13.40
N ARG A 26 -8.74 -11.70 -14.00
CA ARG A 26 -9.45 -12.15 -15.22
C ARG A 26 -9.50 -11.05 -16.30
N PRO A 27 -8.32 -10.56 -16.72
CA PRO A 27 -8.22 -9.38 -17.57
C PRO A 27 -8.85 -9.60 -18.95
N LEU A 28 -9.53 -8.57 -19.45
CA LEU A 28 -10.19 -8.59 -20.77
C LEU A 28 -9.19 -8.50 -21.93
N PHE A 29 -8.08 -7.79 -21.74
CA PHE A 29 -7.09 -7.54 -22.78
C PHE A 29 -5.96 -8.58 -22.75
N LYS A 30 -5.49 -9.03 -23.92
CA LYS A 30 -4.42 -10.04 -24.02
C LYS A 30 -3.05 -9.52 -23.59
N ASP A 31 -2.82 -8.22 -23.74
CA ASP A 31 -1.59 -7.49 -23.40
C ASP A 31 -1.62 -6.93 -21.95
N PHE A 32 -2.56 -7.38 -21.12
CA PHE A 32 -2.78 -6.88 -19.75
C PHE A 32 -1.49 -6.78 -18.92
N TRP A 33 -0.61 -7.78 -19.00
CA TRP A 33 0.63 -7.81 -18.22
C TRP A 33 1.60 -6.73 -18.65
N GLN A 34 1.74 -6.52 -19.96
CA GLN A 34 2.62 -5.46 -20.46
C GLN A 34 2.07 -4.08 -20.07
N ARG A 35 0.76 -3.87 -20.18
CA ARG A 35 0.09 -2.64 -19.72
C ARG A 35 0.30 -2.39 -18.23
N PHE A 36 0.25 -3.44 -17.42
CA PHE A 36 0.53 -3.38 -16.00
C PHE A 36 1.99 -2.99 -15.74
N LEU A 37 2.97 -3.65 -16.35
CA LEU A 37 4.39 -3.28 -16.19
C LEU A 37 4.67 -1.85 -16.68
N ASP A 38 4.03 -1.42 -17.77
CA ASP A 38 4.16 -0.07 -18.30
C ASP A 38 3.50 0.98 -17.38
N SER A 39 2.44 0.62 -16.65
CA SER A 39 1.84 1.51 -15.64
C SER A 39 2.77 1.68 -14.43
N LEU A 40 3.44 0.61 -14.00
CA LEU A 40 4.45 0.66 -12.93
C LEU A 40 5.62 1.57 -13.31
N LYS A 41 6.13 1.44 -14.54
CA LYS A 41 7.17 2.33 -15.09
C LYS A 41 6.69 3.78 -15.21
N ALA A 42 5.46 3.99 -15.64
CA ALA A 42 4.91 5.34 -15.74
C ALA A 42 4.69 5.99 -14.36
N LEU A 43 4.42 5.19 -13.32
CA LEU A 43 4.37 5.66 -11.93
C LEU A 43 5.75 6.17 -11.48
N SER A 44 6.84 5.47 -11.81
CA SER A 44 8.19 5.88 -11.41
C SER A 44 8.63 7.24 -11.99
N GLU A 45 8.04 7.63 -13.12
CA GLU A 45 8.27 8.95 -13.75
C GLU A 45 7.45 10.08 -13.07
N LYS A 46 6.47 9.75 -12.22
CA LYS A 46 5.59 10.73 -11.57
C LYS A 46 6.32 11.39 -10.40
N GLN A 47 6.29 12.73 -10.37
CA GLN A 47 6.91 13.51 -9.30
C GLN A 47 6.09 13.53 -8.02
N GLN A 48 4.75 13.47 -8.14
CA GLN A 48 3.86 13.38 -7.00
C GLN A 48 3.83 11.98 -6.42
N ARG A 49 3.33 11.88 -5.19
CA ARG A 49 3.30 10.67 -4.37
C ARG A 49 2.68 9.48 -5.09
N THR A 50 3.39 8.36 -5.10
CA THR A 50 2.98 7.10 -5.75
C THR A 50 2.84 5.97 -4.74
N VAL A 51 1.80 5.15 -4.91
CA VAL A 51 1.51 4.05 -4.00
C VAL A 51 1.19 2.78 -4.75
N TYR A 52 1.84 1.70 -4.35
CA TYR A 52 1.41 0.35 -4.69
C TYR A 52 0.49 -0.15 -3.60
N ARG A 53 -0.71 -0.59 -3.95
CA ARG A 53 -1.62 -1.23 -3.00
C ARG A 53 -1.68 -2.72 -3.29
N LEU A 54 -1.09 -3.51 -2.42
CA LEU A 54 -1.00 -4.96 -2.51
C LEU A 54 -2.15 -5.57 -1.71
N THR A 55 -2.91 -6.44 -2.36
CA THR A 55 -3.97 -7.22 -1.70
C THR A 55 -3.41 -8.59 -1.34
N LEU A 56 -3.05 -8.80 -0.07
CA LEU A 56 -2.44 -10.05 0.37
C LEU A 56 -3.50 -11.12 0.64
N VAL A 57 -3.39 -12.23 -0.07
CA VAL A 57 -4.14 -13.47 0.18
C VAL A 57 -3.24 -14.45 0.93
N LYS A 58 -3.79 -15.21 1.87
CA LYS A 58 -3.02 -16.21 2.63
C LYS A 58 -2.40 -17.28 1.70
N ALA A 59 -1.26 -17.83 2.14
CA ALA A 59 -0.45 -18.86 1.48
C ALA A 59 0.50 -18.35 0.38
N TRP A 60 1.29 -17.33 0.69
CA TRP A 60 2.41 -16.91 -0.15
C TRP A 60 3.64 -17.81 0.04
N ASN A 61 4.58 -17.71 -0.89
CA ASN A 61 5.87 -18.40 -0.82
C ASN A 61 7.03 -17.43 -1.16
N VAL A 62 8.26 -17.94 -1.07
CA VAL A 62 9.49 -17.17 -1.33
C VAL A 62 9.54 -16.64 -2.77
N ASP A 63 9.04 -17.39 -3.75
CA ASP A 63 9.05 -16.97 -5.14
C ASP A 63 8.08 -15.80 -5.39
N GLU A 64 6.93 -15.79 -4.71
CA GLU A 64 5.99 -14.67 -4.76
C GLU A 64 6.56 -13.40 -4.14
N LEU A 65 7.28 -13.51 -3.00
CA LEU A 65 7.98 -12.39 -2.37
C LEU A 65 9.02 -11.77 -3.29
N ARG A 66 9.84 -12.60 -3.94
CA ARG A 66 10.84 -12.14 -4.92
C ARG A 66 10.17 -11.44 -6.11
N ALA A 67 9.08 -12.00 -6.62
CA ALA A 67 8.34 -11.38 -7.71
C ALA A 67 7.75 -10.01 -7.30
N TYR A 68 7.24 -9.86 -6.08
CA TYR A 68 6.82 -8.53 -5.58
C TYR A 68 8.01 -7.56 -5.47
N ALA A 69 9.17 -8.02 -4.97
CA ALA A 69 10.38 -7.20 -4.90
C ALA A 69 10.85 -6.74 -6.28
N ASP A 70 10.74 -7.58 -7.32
CA ASP A 70 11.03 -7.21 -8.70
C ASP A 70 10.09 -6.12 -9.22
N LEU A 71 8.78 -6.21 -8.93
CA LEU A 71 7.79 -5.18 -9.31
C LEU A 71 8.05 -3.85 -8.58
N VAL A 72 8.41 -3.90 -7.30
CA VAL A 72 8.81 -2.73 -6.51
C VAL A 72 10.07 -2.10 -7.10
N SER A 73 11.07 -2.91 -7.45
CA SER A 73 12.32 -2.44 -8.06
C SER A 73 12.09 -1.79 -9.43
N LEU A 74 11.10 -2.28 -10.18
CA LEU A 74 10.74 -1.75 -11.50
C LEU A 74 10.18 -0.33 -11.44
N GLY A 75 9.23 -0.06 -10.54
CA GLY A 75 8.54 1.24 -10.51
C GLY A 75 8.84 2.12 -9.31
N LYS A 76 9.60 1.62 -8.32
CA LYS A 76 10.12 2.35 -7.16
C LYS A 76 9.09 3.32 -6.54
N PRO A 77 7.90 2.83 -6.12
CA PRO A 77 6.87 3.70 -5.57
C PRO A 77 7.34 4.40 -4.30
N ASP A 78 6.70 5.50 -3.93
CA ASP A 78 6.99 6.15 -2.66
C ASP A 78 6.56 5.31 -1.46
N PHE A 79 5.41 4.62 -1.62
CA PHE A 79 4.79 3.81 -0.58
C PHE A 79 4.25 2.50 -1.13
N ILE A 80 4.19 1.50 -0.25
CA ILE A 80 3.57 0.21 -0.53
C ILE A 80 2.60 -0.07 0.63
N GLU A 81 1.32 -0.09 0.32
CA GLU A 81 0.26 -0.48 1.26
C GLU A 81 -0.02 -1.96 1.09
N VAL A 82 0.29 -2.76 2.11
CA VAL A 82 -0.02 -4.18 2.11
C VAL A 82 -1.25 -4.41 2.96
N LYS A 83 -2.35 -4.78 2.31
CA LYS A 83 -3.65 -4.99 2.95
C LYS A 83 -4.07 -6.44 2.82
N GLY A 84 -4.37 -7.09 3.94
CA GLY A 84 -4.96 -8.42 3.93
C GLY A 84 -6.33 -8.42 3.26
N VAL A 85 -6.60 -9.41 2.41
CA VAL A 85 -7.89 -9.56 1.74
C VAL A 85 -9.02 -9.66 2.78
N THR A 86 -10.13 -8.98 2.53
CA THR A 86 -11.33 -9.10 3.36
C THR A 86 -12.33 -9.99 2.64
N TYR A 87 -12.91 -10.95 3.36
CA TYR A 87 -13.92 -11.82 2.79
C TYR A 87 -15.27 -11.10 2.68
N CYS A 88 -15.81 -11.02 1.46
CA CYS A 88 -17.06 -10.31 1.16
C CYS A 88 -18.26 -11.25 0.92
N GLY A 89 -18.14 -12.53 1.27
CA GLY A 89 -19.16 -13.55 1.03
C GLY A 89 -18.86 -14.47 -0.17
N GLU A 90 -19.67 -15.51 -0.32
CA GLU A 90 -19.54 -16.46 -1.42
C GLU A 90 -20.08 -15.84 -2.71
N SER A 91 -19.32 -15.97 -3.79
CA SER A 91 -19.81 -15.65 -5.13
C SER A 91 -19.39 -16.78 -6.07
N SER A 92 -20.23 -17.10 -7.05
CA SER A 92 -19.90 -18.10 -8.09
C SER A 92 -18.63 -17.75 -8.88
N ALA A 93 -18.19 -16.50 -8.81
CA ALA A 93 -17.00 -16.00 -9.46
C ALA A 93 -15.72 -16.09 -8.60
N SER A 94 -15.80 -16.28 -7.27
CA SER A 94 -14.64 -16.24 -6.37
C SER A 94 -14.44 -17.56 -5.64
N SER A 95 -13.21 -18.07 -5.65
CA SER A 95 -12.80 -19.22 -4.83
C SER A 95 -12.26 -18.83 -3.45
N LEU A 96 -12.35 -17.54 -3.08
CA LEU A 96 -11.88 -17.06 -1.78
C LEU A 96 -12.81 -17.53 -0.67
N THR A 97 -12.22 -18.06 0.39
CA THR A 97 -12.89 -18.49 1.62
C THR A 97 -12.32 -17.71 2.81
N MET A 98 -12.94 -17.84 3.98
CA MET A 98 -12.39 -17.28 5.23
C MET A 98 -10.97 -17.78 5.52
N ALA A 99 -10.63 -19.00 5.10
CA ALA A 99 -9.28 -19.54 5.26
C ALA A 99 -8.22 -18.78 4.45
N ASN A 100 -8.62 -18.00 3.45
CA ASN A 100 -7.72 -17.19 2.63
C ASN A 100 -7.47 -15.79 3.22
N VAL A 101 -8.19 -15.39 4.27
CA VAL A 101 -8.00 -14.11 4.96
C VAL A 101 -6.80 -14.23 5.90
N PRO A 102 -5.71 -13.46 5.70
CA PRO A 102 -4.57 -13.51 6.61
C PRO A 102 -4.90 -12.78 7.93
N TRP A 103 -4.40 -13.30 9.04
CA TRP A 103 -4.35 -12.56 10.30
C TRP A 103 -3.37 -11.39 10.19
N HIS A 104 -3.52 -10.38 11.06
CA HIS A 104 -2.60 -9.24 11.01
C HIS A 104 -1.14 -9.62 11.24
N GLU A 105 -0.85 -10.55 12.15
CA GLU A 105 0.51 -11.09 12.35
C GLU A 105 1.05 -11.84 11.12
N GLU A 106 0.18 -12.38 10.26
CA GLU A 106 0.56 -12.96 8.98
C GLU A 106 0.95 -11.85 7.99
N VAL A 107 0.19 -10.75 7.93
CA VAL A 107 0.55 -9.58 7.10
C VAL A 107 1.85 -8.94 7.58
N VAL A 108 2.07 -8.81 8.89
CA VAL A 108 3.32 -8.28 9.47
C VAL A 108 4.51 -9.14 9.03
N ARG A 109 4.41 -10.46 9.14
CA ARG A 109 5.50 -11.39 8.73
C ARG A 109 5.80 -11.27 7.24
N PHE A 110 4.78 -11.26 6.39
CA PHE A 110 4.95 -11.04 4.96
C PHE A 110 5.71 -9.74 4.67
N VAL A 111 5.30 -8.65 5.32
CA VAL A 111 5.90 -7.33 5.13
C VAL A 111 7.34 -7.30 5.62
N GLN A 112 7.65 -7.92 6.76
CA GLN A 112 9.02 -8.05 7.27
C GLN A 112 9.93 -8.80 6.29
N GLU A 113 9.48 -9.94 5.77
CA GLU A 113 10.20 -10.71 4.75
C GLU A 113 10.36 -9.93 3.44
N LEU A 114 9.34 -9.17 3.03
CA LEU A 114 9.41 -8.35 1.83
C LEU A 114 10.44 -7.22 1.96
N VAL A 115 10.46 -6.48 3.08
CA VAL A 115 11.39 -5.34 3.24
C VAL A 115 12.86 -5.77 3.27
N GLU A 116 13.15 -7.01 3.66
CA GLU A 116 14.50 -7.59 3.55
C GLU A 116 15.00 -7.66 2.09
N LEU A 117 14.07 -7.77 1.12
CA LEU A 117 14.37 -7.83 -0.31
C LEU A 117 14.42 -6.46 -0.99
N ILE A 118 13.92 -5.40 -0.35
CA ILE A 118 13.83 -4.04 -0.91
C ILE A 118 14.52 -3.02 0.04
N PRO A 119 15.86 -2.96 0.06
CA PRO A 119 16.63 -2.29 1.11
C PRO A 119 16.45 -0.77 1.20
N ASP A 120 15.88 -0.12 0.18
CA ASP A 120 15.54 1.31 0.19
C ASP A 120 14.23 1.62 0.94
N TYR A 121 13.55 0.58 1.44
CA TYR A 121 12.24 0.68 2.08
C TYR A 121 12.27 0.13 3.50
N GLU A 122 11.37 0.64 4.34
CA GLU A 122 11.15 0.18 5.72
C GLU A 122 9.66 0.27 6.08
N ILE A 123 9.25 -0.45 7.13
CA ILE A 123 7.89 -0.36 7.68
C ILE A 123 7.75 0.97 8.41
N ALA A 124 6.79 1.80 7.97
CA ALA A 124 6.52 3.10 8.59
C ALA A 124 5.31 3.03 9.54
N CYS A 125 4.22 2.41 9.10
CA CYS A 125 2.95 2.41 9.85
C CYS A 125 2.28 1.03 9.85
N GLU A 126 1.41 0.80 10.81
CA GLU A 126 0.40 -0.27 10.77
C GLU A 126 -0.99 0.31 11.01
N HIS A 127 -2.01 -0.41 10.55
CA HIS A 127 -3.40 -0.22 10.94
C HIS A 127 -4.03 -1.60 11.17
N GLU A 128 -3.93 -2.09 12.41
CA GLU A 128 -4.39 -3.44 12.79
C GLU A 128 -5.86 -3.64 12.41
N HIS A 129 -6.71 -2.65 12.71
CA HIS A 129 -8.14 -2.76 12.51
C HIS A 129 -8.55 -2.99 11.05
N SER A 130 -7.80 -2.44 10.09
CA SER A 130 -8.01 -2.68 8.65
C SER A 130 -7.07 -3.71 8.05
N ASN A 131 -6.31 -4.42 8.90
CA ASN A 131 -5.33 -5.42 8.50
C ASN A 131 -4.33 -4.91 7.44
N CYS A 132 -3.78 -3.72 7.68
CA CYS A 132 -2.94 -3.02 6.71
C CYS A 132 -1.60 -2.62 7.32
N LEU A 133 -0.53 -2.66 6.54
CA LEU A 133 0.77 -2.07 6.85
C LEU A 133 1.19 -1.12 5.73
N LEU A 134 1.93 -0.08 6.12
CA LEU A 134 2.54 0.87 5.19
C LEU A 134 4.06 0.67 5.22
N ILE A 135 4.61 0.26 4.08
CA ILE A 135 6.03 0.33 3.79
C ILE A 135 6.29 1.67 3.09
N ALA A 136 7.35 2.38 3.47
CA ALA A 136 7.73 3.65 2.88
C ALA A 136 9.18 3.63 2.41
N HIS A 137 9.46 4.33 1.31
CA HIS A 137 10.84 4.60 0.90
C HIS A 137 11.55 5.43 1.97
N LYS A 138 12.81 5.11 2.29
CA LYS A 138 13.62 5.77 3.34
C LYS A 138 13.82 7.27 3.14
N LYS A 139 13.50 7.81 1.96
CA LYS A 139 13.56 9.25 1.67
C LYS A 139 12.50 10.05 2.44
N PHE A 140 11.47 9.36 2.94
CA PHE A 140 10.45 9.93 3.83
C PHE A 140 10.83 9.80 5.32
N LYS A 141 12.04 9.32 5.63
CA LYS A 141 12.57 9.25 7.00
C LYS A 141 13.56 10.38 7.21
N VAL A 142 13.07 11.53 7.67
CA VAL A 142 13.85 12.76 7.85
C VAL A 142 14.32 12.83 9.29
N ASP A 143 15.63 12.96 9.51
CA ASP A 143 16.25 13.01 10.84
C ASP A 143 15.86 11.84 11.76
N GLY A 144 15.69 10.65 11.16
CA GLY A 144 15.29 9.43 11.86
C GLY A 144 13.79 9.30 12.12
N GLU A 145 12.99 10.31 11.78
CA GLU A 145 11.54 10.32 11.96
C GLU A 145 10.78 10.14 10.64
N TRP A 146 9.67 9.42 10.71
CA TRP A 146 8.82 9.23 9.54
C TRP A 146 8.00 10.49 9.23
N CYS A 147 8.05 10.93 7.98
CA CYS A 147 7.27 12.01 7.39
C CYS A 147 6.37 11.45 6.29
N THR A 148 5.55 10.46 6.64
CA THR A 148 4.66 9.78 5.68
C THR A 148 3.28 10.42 5.59
N TRP A 149 2.95 11.39 6.44
CA TRP A 149 1.67 12.07 6.38
C TRP A 149 1.64 13.12 5.25
N ILE A 150 0.44 13.47 4.79
CA ILE A 150 0.26 14.45 3.72
C ILE A 150 -0.03 15.81 4.36
N ASN A 151 0.77 16.82 4.02
CA ASN A 151 0.44 18.21 4.28
C ASN A 151 -0.44 18.74 3.13
N TYR A 152 -1.76 18.64 3.29
CA TYR A 152 -2.71 19.06 2.26
C TYR A 152 -2.64 20.56 1.98
N GLU A 153 -2.48 21.41 2.98
CA GLU A 153 -2.36 22.86 2.79
C GLU A 153 -1.16 23.18 1.91
N ARG A 154 0.00 22.57 2.21
CA ARG A 154 1.21 22.73 1.41
C ARG A 154 1.05 22.19 -0.01
N PHE A 155 0.41 21.03 -0.19
CA PHE A 155 0.11 20.51 -1.52
C PHE A 155 -0.72 21.50 -2.34
N GLN A 156 -1.77 22.09 -1.76
CA GLN A 156 -2.63 23.06 -2.45
C GLN A 156 -1.88 24.34 -2.84
N GLU A 157 -0.92 24.78 -2.03
CA GLU A 157 -0.02 25.89 -2.39
C GLU A 157 0.84 25.54 -3.61
N LEU A 158 1.50 24.38 -3.58
CA LEU A 158 2.39 23.92 -4.64
C LEU A 158 1.65 23.74 -5.98
N VAL A 159 0.42 23.22 -5.95
CA VAL A 159 -0.44 23.12 -7.15
C VAL A 159 -0.74 24.51 -7.72
N ARG A 160 -1.16 25.47 -6.88
CA ARG A 160 -1.41 26.85 -7.34
C ARG A 160 -0.17 27.51 -7.93
N GLU A 161 1.00 27.26 -7.35
CA GLU A 161 2.27 27.74 -7.89
C GLU A 161 2.61 27.10 -9.25
N HIS A 162 2.42 25.79 -9.37
CA HIS A 162 2.60 25.05 -10.62
C HIS A 162 1.72 25.63 -11.73
N GLU A 163 0.42 25.79 -11.47
CA GLU A 163 -0.56 26.35 -12.40
C GLU A 163 -0.20 27.78 -12.83
N ARG A 164 0.07 28.68 -11.87
CA ARG A 164 0.44 30.08 -12.16
C ARG A 164 1.71 30.21 -12.99
N SER A 165 2.62 29.24 -12.84
CA SER A 165 3.89 29.21 -13.56
C SER A 165 3.81 28.57 -14.95
N GLY A 166 2.62 28.13 -15.38
CA GLY A 166 2.45 27.37 -16.63
C GLY A 166 3.19 26.03 -16.62
N GLY A 167 3.37 25.44 -15.44
CA GLY A 167 4.07 24.17 -15.24
C GLY A 167 5.59 24.25 -15.08
N SER A 168 6.18 25.46 -15.12
CA SER A 168 7.64 25.64 -14.94
C SER A 168 8.12 25.38 -13.51
N LYS A 169 7.31 25.74 -12.50
CA LYS A 169 7.54 25.33 -11.11
C LYS A 169 7.00 23.92 -10.92
N THR A 170 7.88 22.98 -10.62
CA THR A 170 7.53 21.59 -10.29
C THR A 170 7.71 21.34 -8.80
N PHE A 171 7.13 20.25 -8.31
CA PHE A 171 7.28 19.79 -6.94
C PHE A 171 7.15 18.27 -6.90
N THR A 172 7.72 17.69 -5.85
CA THR A 172 7.83 16.26 -5.62
C THR A 172 7.01 15.84 -4.40
N ALA A 173 6.86 14.53 -4.22
CA ALA A 173 6.21 13.94 -3.06
C ALA A 173 6.80 14.44 -1.71
N ALA A 174 8.10 14.77 -1.66
CA ALA A 174 8.76 15.21 -0.44
C ALA A 174 8.33 16.63 0.01
N ASP A 175 7.94 17.49 -0.93
CA ASP A 175 7.67 18.92 -0.69
C ASP A 175 6.38 19.20 0.10
N TYR A 176 5.52 18.20 0.25
CA TYR A 176 4.23 18.29 0.96
C TYR A 176 4.04 17.14 1.97
N THR A 177 5.14 16.71 2.58
CA THR A 177 5.12 15.73 3.67
C THR A 177 4.85 16.40 5.02
N ALA A 178 4.30 15.63 5.94
CA ALA A 178 4.18 15.98 7.36
C ALA A 178 4.59 14.79 8.23
N ARG A 179 4.99 15.08 9.46
CA ARG A 179 5.36 14.05 10.45
C ARG A 179 4.23 13.04 10.61
N THR A 180 4.61 11.77 10.59
CA THR A 180 3.68 10.67 10.82
C THR A 180 3.15 10.73 12.25
N PRO A 181 1.83 10.64 12.47
CA PRO A 181 1.27 10.60 13.82
C PRO A 181 1.85 9.44 14.63
N HIS A 182 2.21 9.68 15.89
CA HIS A 182 2.87 8.67 16.74
C HIS A 182 2.06 7.38 16.90
N TRP A 183 0.73 7.48 16.93
CA TRP A 183 -0.20 6.36 17.04
C TRP A 183 -0.32 5.54 15.75
N ALA A 184 0.13 6.08 14.61
CA ALA A 184 0.15 5.40 13.32
C ALA A 184 1.42 4.60 13.11
N LEU A 185 2.52 4.96 13.80
CA LEU A 185 3.81 4.32 13.67
C LEU A 185 3.72 2.82 13.96
N PHE A 186 4.46 2.03 13.18
CA PHE A 186 4.60 0.60 13.42
C PHE A 186 5.19 0.33 14.81
N GLY A 187 4.56 -0.57 15.57
CA GLY A 187 4.95 -0.88 16.95
C GLY A 187 4.40 0.09 18.00
N SER A 188 3.58 1.07 17.61
CA SER A 188 2.87 1.93 18.56
C SER A 188 1.82 1.13 19.35
N SER A 189 1.51 1.56 20.58
CA SER A 189 0.49 0.90 21.41
C SER A 189 -0.92 0.93 20.80
N GLN A 190 -1.20 1.93 19.95
CA GLN A 190 -2.47 2.13 19.27
C GLN A 190 -2.59 1.29 18.00
N ARG A 191 -1.46 0.82 17.46
CA ARG A 191 -1.39 -0.03 16.26
C ARG A 191 -2.19 0.54 15.08
N GLY A 192 -2.06 1.86 14.90
CA GLY A 192 -2.73 2.61 13.86
C GLY A 192 -4.09 3.18 14.22
N PHE A 193 -4.74 2.72 15.28
CA PHE A 193 -6.08 3.21 15.60
C PHE A 193 -6.01 4.64 16.13
N ASP A 194 -6.70 5.58 15.47
CA ASP A 194 -6.68 6.99 15.87
C ASP A 194 -7.22 7.13 17.31
N PRO A 195 -6.49 7.76 18.24
CA PRO A 195 -6.97 8.02 19.60
C PRO A 195 -8.27 8.83 19.69
N LEU A 196 -8.63 9.57 18.64
CA LEU A 196 -9.88 10.32 18.56
C LEU A 196 -11.07 9.44 18.17
N ASP A 197 -10.82 8.26 17.60
CA ASP A 197 -11.87 7.32 17.23
C ASP A 197 -12.31 6.45 18.41
N VAL A 198 -13.56 6.01 18.37
CA VAL A 198 -14.14 5.11 19.38
C VAL A 198 -14.19 3.69 18.83
N ARG A 199 -13.47 2.77 19.46
CA ARG A 199 -13.48 1.35 19.07
C ARG A 199 -14.75 0.68 19.58
N TYR A 200 -15.65 0.33 18.66
CA TYR A 200 -16.86 -0.43 18.99
C TYR A 200 -16.57 -1.93 18.94
N GLN A 201 -16.45 -2.54 20.12
CA GLN A 201 -16.41 -3.99 20.25
C GLN A 201 -17.85 -4.53 20.31
N ARG A 202 -18.19 -5.47 19.42
CA ARG A 202 -19.45 -6.21 19.58
C ARG A 202 -19.40 -6.94 20.92
N LYS A 203 -20.43 -6.73 21.76
CA LYS A 203 -20.59 -7.51 23.00
C LYS A 203 -20.51 -8.99 22.63
N SER A 204 -19.59 -9.69 23.28
CA SER A 204 -19.45 -11.15 23.21
C SER A 204 -20.83 -11.81 23.37
N LYS A 205 -21.44 -12.27 22.28
CA LYS A 205 -22.03 -13.61 22.33
C LYS A 205 -20.82 -14.52 22.40
N ALA A 206 -20.81 -15.40 23.41
CA ALA A 206 -19.70 -16.28 23.75
C ALA A 206 -18.92 -16.72 22.50
N LYS A 207 -17.58 -16.63 22.56
CA LYS A 207 -16.70 -17.24 21.56
C LYS A 207 -17.19 -18.66 21.31
N ASP A 208 -17.79 -18.90 20.15
CA ASP A 208 -17.97 -20.26 19.69
C ASP A 208 -16.59 -20.74 19.27
N ILE A 209 -15.99 -21.60 20.11
CA ILE A 209 -14.64 -22.15 19.91
C ILE A 209 -14.72 -23.36 18.96
N SER A 210 -15.86 -23.59 18.27
CA SER A 210 -15.89 -24.55 17.18
C SER A 210 -15.30 -23.90 15.93
N GLY A 211 -13.98 -24.01 15.79
CA GLY A 211 -13.34 -23.88 14.47
C GLY A 211 -13.93 -24.92 13.52
N CYS A 212 -14.70 -24.45 12.54
CA CYS A 212 -15.00 -25.09 11.27
C CYS A 212 -15.05 -23.98 10.22
#